data_AF-A0A7S1ANS7-F1
#
_entry.id   AF-A0A7S1ANS7-F1
#
_cell.length_a   1.000
_cell.length_b   1.000
_cell.length_c   1.000
_cell.angle_alpha   90.00
_cell.angle_beta   90.00
_cell.angle_gamma   90.00
#
_symmetry.space_group_name_H-M   'P 1'
#
loop_
_entity.id
_entity.type
_entity.pdbx_description
1 polymer ?
#
loop_
_entity_poly.entity_id
_entity_poly.type
_entity_poly.pdbx_seq_one_letter_code
_entity_poly.pdbx_strand_id
1 'polypeptide(L)'
;FWLKPFQPGSKDLDRLAVSNQFVAMSAVLDGFAAFSERRALQIQQAGRLTAQDFGPPFKYVPLADTPADAVERAIAARCGPESANETTEWRVMKITFSGEKVVENFKEGLLLRVFTPTIGWRYFGDFDLKKVELEWLGLTVARLGLEVWAERALSDKYSLRLRGSCSGCGTGQEHVPTYKRQNHEYCARCWNTFFIQKTTMRCIEPDGSMEVDASETAQDNAL
;
A
#
# COMPACT_ATOMS: atom_id res chain seq x y z
N PHE A 1 61.17 -54.90 -30.72
CA PHE A 1 59.75 -55.25 -30.90
C PHE A 1 58.96 -53.96 -31.01
N TRP A 2 58.40 -53.73 -32.19
CA TRP A 2 57.83 -52.46 -32.63
C TRP A 2 56.39 -52.27 -32.13
N LEU A 3 56.07 -51.04 -31.72
CA LEU A 3 54.72 -50.57 -31.37
C LEU A 3 53.80 -50.61 -32.60
N LYS A 4 52.60 -51.17 -32.45
CA LYS A 4 51.51 -51.01 -33.42
C LYS A 4 50.66 -49.78 -33.05
N PRO A 5 50.23 -48.97 -34.03
CA PRO A 5 49.35 -47.83 -33.80
C PRO A 5 47.88 -48.26 -33.74
N PHE A 6 47.14 -47.69 -32.79
CA PHE A 6 45.70 -47.84 -32.66
C PHE A 6 45.01 -46.88 -33.65
N GLN A 7 44.18 -47.41 -34.54
CA GLN A 7 43.32 -46.65 -35.46
C GLN A 7 41.88 -46.57 -34.92
N PRO A 8 41.10 -45.57 -35.38
CA PRO A 8 39.99 -44.98 -34.65
C PRO A 8 38.65 -45.64 -34.97
N GLY A 9 37.73 -45.66 -34.00
CA GLY A 9 36.36 -46.02 -34.26
C GLY A 9 35.45 -45.82 -33.04
N SER A 10 34.56 -44.84 -33.13
CA SER A 10 33.18 -44.82 -32.57
C SER A 10 32.70 -43.36 -32.60
N LYS A 11 31.88 -42.92 -33.57
CA LYS A 11 30.41 -43.06 -33.57
C LYS A 11 29.66 -42.50 -32.34
N ASP A 12 30.22 -41.53 -31.62
CA ASP A 12 29.53 -40.90 -30.48
C ASP A 12 29.44 -39.36 -30.52
N LEU A 13 29.52 -38.74 -31.71
CA LEU A 13 29.33 -37.29 -31.84
C LEU A 13 27.87 -36.86 -32.07
N ASP A 14 26.93 -37.79 -32.27
CA ASP A 14 25.51 -37.47 -32.52
C ASP A 14 24.61 -37.49 -31.26
N ARG A 15 25.20 -37.60 -30.06
CA ARG A 15 24.43 -37.68 -28.79
C ARG A 15 24.52 -36.46 -27.88
N LEU A 16 25.12 -35.36 -28.33
CA LEU A 16 25.17 -34.11 -27.58
C LEU A 16 24.16 -33.05 -28.03
N ALA A 17 23.16 -33.43 -28.83
CA ALA A 17 21.87 -32.72 -28.85
C ALA A 17 21.02 -33.19 -27.65
N VAL A 18 21.58 -33.08 -26.44
CA VAL A 18 20.75 -33.09 -25.23
C VAL A 18 19.92 -31.82 -25.33
N SER A 19 18.65 -32.03 -25.68
CA SER A 19 17.57 -31.05 -25.66
C SER A 19 17.77 -30.12 -24.46
N ASN A 20 18.32 -28.94 -24.71
CA ASN A 20 18.37 -27.83 -23.77
C ASN A 20 16.95 -27.25 -23.68
N GLN A 21 15.98 -28.09 -23.31
CA GLN A 21 14.75 -27.67 -22.67
C GLN A 21 15.08 -27.33 -21.21
N PHE A 22 16.02 -26.39 -21.02
CA PHE A 22 15.84 -25.44 -19.96
C PHE A 22 14.58 -24.69 -20.36
N VAL A 23 13.44 -25.12 -19.80
CA VAL A 23 12.34 -24.19 -19.55
C VAL A 23 13.02 -23.11 -18.73
N ALA A 24 13.48 -22.05 -19.39
CA ALA A 24 13.82 -20.81 -18.75
C ALA A 24 12.51 -20.41 -18.09
N MET A 25 12.34 -20.79 -16.81
CA MET A 25 11.33 -20.20 -15.97
C MET A 25 11.70 -18.73 -15.99
N SER A 26 11.05 -17.98 -16.88
CA SER A 26 11.22 -16.55 -16.98
C SER A 26 10.90 -16.03 -15.60
N ALA A 27 11.93 -15.67 -14.84
CA ALA A 27 11.77 -15.19 -13.49
C ALA A 27 10.87 -13.95 -13.59
N VAL A 28 9.65 -14.05 -13.06
CA VAL A 28 8.73 -12.93 -12.95
C VAL A 28 8.90 -12.29 -11.59
N LEU A 29 8.64 -11.00 -11.53
CA LEU A 29 8.56 -10.25 -10.28
C LEU A 29 7.11 -9.84 -10.08
N ASP A 30 6.54 -10.30 -8.98
CA ASP A 30 5.21 -9.90 -8.54
C ASP A 30 5.33 -8.77 -7.51
N GLY A 31 4.55 -7.71 -7.70
CA GLY A 31 4.44 -6.60 -6.76
C GLY A 31 2.99 -6.34 -6.39
N PHE A 32 2.72 -6.09 -5.10
CA PHE A 32 1.36 -5.93 -4.58
C PHE A 32 1.10 -4.53 -4.02
N ALA A 33 -0.04 -3.94 -4.34
CA ALA A 33 -0.51 -2.68 -3.77
C ALA A 33 -1.98 -2.79 -3.36
N ALA A 34 -2.33 -2.35 -2.15
CA ALA A 34 -3.70 -2.49 -1.62
C ALA A 34 -4.42 -1.15 -1.52
N PHE A 35 -5.73 -1.18 -1.77
CA PHE A 35 -6.61 -0.02 -1.75
C PHE A 35 -7.98 -0.39 -1.16
N SER A 36 -8.69 0.61 -0.64
CA SER A 36 -10.12 0.47 -0.38
C SER A 36 -10.88 0.26 -1.69
N GLU A 37 -12.03 -0.40 -1.64
CA GLU A 37 -12.82 -0.72 -2.83
C GLU A 37 -13.13 0.52 -3.69
N ARG A 38 -13.60 1.61 -3.06
CA ARG A 38 -13.87 2.88 -3.75
C ARG A 38 -12.63 3.40 -4.48
N ARG A 39 -11.45 3.31 -3.88
CA ARG A 39 -10.22 3.81 -4.51
C ARG A 39 -9.74 2.89 -5.63
N ALA A 40 -9.85 1.58 -5.47
CA ALA A 40 -9.54 0.62 -6.51
C ALA A 40 -10.41 0.86 -7.77
N LEU A 41 -11.72 1.09 -7.59
CA LEU A 41 -12.63 1.44 -8.69
C LEU A 41 -12.20 2.73 -9.41
N GLN A 42 -11.82 3.78 -8.67
CA GLN A 42 -11.33 5.03 -9.26
C GLN A 42 -10.06 4.82 -10.09
N ILE A 43 -9.10 4.03 -9.57
CA ILE A 43 -7.85 3.71 -10.25
C ILE A 43 -8.13 2.90 -11.53
N GLN A 44 -9.02 1.91 -11.45
CA GLN A 44 -9.43 1.10 -12.58
C GLN A 44 -10.12 1.94 -13.67
N GLN A 45 -11.03 2.86 -13.30
CA GLN A 45 -11.70 3.77 -14.22
C GLN A 45 -10.73 4.77 -14.87
N ALA A 46 -9.78 5.29 -14.09
CA ALA A 46 -8.74 6.18 -14.60
C ALA A 46 -7.76 5.47 -15.55
N GLY A 47 -7.65 4.13 -15.44
CA GLY A 47 -6.75 3.31 -16.26
C GLY A 47 -5.26 3.56 -15.98
N ARG A 48 -4.94 4.25 -14.88
CA ARG A 48 -3.57 4.59 -14.48
C ARG A 48 -3.38 4.44 -12.98
N LEU A 49 -2.19 3.99 -12.58
CA LEU A 49 -1.73 4.04 -11.19
C LEU A 49 -0.50 4.94 -11.09
N THR A 50 -0.51 5.83 -10.12
CA THR A 50 0.52 6.85 -9.91
C THR A 50 0.96 6.89 -8.46
N ALA A 51 2.06 7.58 -8.18
CA ALA A 51 2.48 7.83 -6.79
C ALA A 51 1.45 8.65 -5.99
N GLN A 52 0.57 9.41 -6.64
CA GLN A 52 -0.47 10.22 -5.98
C GLN A 52 -1.51 9.37 -5.26
N ASP A 53 -1.72 8.14 -5.74
CA ASP A 53 -2.68 7.20 -5.18
C ASP A 53 -2.32 6.76 -3.75
N PHE A 54 -1.03 6.85 -3.38
CA PHE A 54 -0.51 6.38 -2.10
C PHE A 54 -0.39 7.48 -1.04
N GLY A 55 -0.53 8.76 -1.42
CA GLY A 55 -0.41 9.89 -0.50
C GLY A 55 0.98 10.52 -0.47
N PRO A 56 1.13 11.63 0.27
CA PRO A 56 2.42 12.29 0.44
C PRO A 56 3.48 11.29 0.93
N PRO A 57 4.73 11.38 0.44
CA PRO A 57 5.28 12.48 -0.36
C PRO A 57 5.11 12.33 -1.89
N PHE A 58 4.22 11.44 -2.37
CA PHE A 58 3.92 11.26 -3.81
C PHE A 58 5.16 10.95 -4.69
N LYS A 59 6.11 10.17 -4.16
CA LYS A 59 7.42 9.95 -4.82
C LYS A 59 7.50 8.71 -5.70
N TYR A 60 6.79 7.64 -5.34
CA TYR A 60 6.88 6.35 -6.00
C TYR A 60 5.62 5.52 -5.73
N VAL A 61 5.41 4.49 -6.54
CA VAL A 61 4.46 3.42 -6.26
C VAL A 61 5.13 2.37 -5.36
N PRO A 62 4.68 2.18 -4.10
CA PRO A 62 5.14 1.10 -3.25
C PRO A 62 4.50 -0.22 -3.68
N LEU A 63 5.34 -1.22 -3.92
CA LEU A 63 4.92 -2.60 -4.16
C LEU A 63 5.44 -3.47 -3.02
N ALA A 64 4.55 -4.20 -2.36
CA ALA A 64 4.92 -5.21 -1.37
C ALA A 64 5.21 -6.55 -2.05
N ASP A 65 5.88 -7.45 -1.33
CA ASP A 65 6.16 -8.81 -1.82
C ASP A 65 4.98 -9.75 -1.64
N THR A 66 4.07 -9.42 -0.71
CA THR A 66 2.90 -10.24 -0.41
C THR A 66 1.63 -9.38 -0.39
N PRO A 67 0.45 -9.97 -0.68
CA PRO A 67 -0.83 -9.29 -0.54
C PRO A 67 -1.09 -8.78 0.89
N ALA A 68 -0.73 -9.57 1.90
CA ALA A 68 -0.93 -9.20 3.31
C ALA A 68 -0.11 -7.96 3.68
N ASP A 69 1.17 -7.90 3.27
CA ASP A 69 2.02 -6.74 3.51
C ASP A 69 1.51 -5.48 2.78
N ALA A 70 0.93 -5.65 1.59
CA ALA A 70 0.33 -4.53 0.85
C ALA A 70 -0.84 -3.93 1.63
N VAL A 71 -1.69 -4.79 2.21
CA VAL A 71 -2.83 -4.37 3.02
C VAL A 71 -2.38 -3.71 4.33
N GLU A 72 -1.41 -4.29 5.04
CA GLU A 72 -0.86 -3.69 6.27
C GLU A 72 -0.28 -2.29 6.00
N ARG A 73 0.42 -2.09 4.87
CA ARG A 73 0.90 -0.76 4.46
C ARG A 73 -0.22 0.21 4.16
N ALA A 74 -1.26 -0.26 3.46
CA ALA A 74 -2.39 0.60 3.12
C ALA A 74 -3.15 1.03 4.37
N ILE A 75 -3.32 0.12 5.35
CA ILE A 75 -3.87 0.42 6.67
C ILE A 75 -2.96 1.43 7.39
N ALA A 76 -1.65 1.21 7.46
CA ALA A 76 -0.74 2.13 8.12
C ALA A 76 -0.76 3.54 7.50
N ALA A 77 -0.87 3.64 6.17
CA ALA A 77 -0.90 4.93 5.47
C ALA A 77 -2.27 5.64 5.60
N ARG A 78 -3.38 4.88 5.55
CA ARG A 78 -4.74 5.43 5.45
C ARG A 78 -5.76 4.53 6.16
N CYS A 79 -5.63 4.42 7.48
CA CYS A 79 -6.57 3.70 8.32
C CYS A 79 -7.87 4.53 8.52
N GLY A 80 -8.93 4.21 7.78
CA GLY A 80 -10.24 4.82 7.99
C GLY A 80 -10.84 4.45 9.35
N PRO A 81 -11.65 5.33 9.97
CA PRO A 81 -12.23 5.08 11.30
C PRO A 81 -13.14 3.84 11.36
N GLU A 82 -13.72 3.41 10.26
CA GLU A 82 -14.54 2.20 10.13
C GLU A 82 -13.76 0.93 10.53
N SER A 83 -12.47 0.86 10.22
CA SER A 83 -11.62 -0.31 10.51
C SER A 83 -11.43 -0.60 12.00
N ALA A 84 -11.70 0.38 12.87
CA ALA A 84 -11.71 0.17 14.31
C ALA A 84 -12.88 -0.72 14.76
N ASN A 85 -14.03 -0.62 14.10
CA ASN A 85 -15.29 -1.19 14.56
C ASN A 85 -15.76 -2.37 13.70
N GLU A 86 -15.38 -2.37 12.42
CA GLU A 86 -15.92 -3.26 11.40
C GLU A 86 -14.81 -4.04 10.69
N THR A 87 -15.18 -5.22 10.20
CA THR A 87 -14.36 -5.95 9.24
C THR A 87 -14.34 -5.17 7.93
N THR A 88 -13.16 -4.98 7.34
CA THR A 88 -12.99 -4.16 6.13
C THR A 88 -12.56 -5.01 4.94
N GLU A 89 -13.05 -4.65 3.76
CA GLU A 89 -12.69 -5.28 2.50
C GLU A 89 -11.70 -4.42 1.73
N TRP A 90 -10.65 -5.08 1.22
CA TRP A 90 -9.56 -4.46 0.50
C TRP A 90 -9.40 -5.11 -0.88
N ARG A 91 -9.07 -4.29 -1.87
CA ARG A 91 -8.70 -4.72 -3.21
C ARG A 91 -7.19 -4.62 -3.35
N VAL A 92 -6.53 -5.74 -3.56
CA VAL A 92 -5.09 -5.82 -3.76
C VAL A 92 -4.80 -5.99 -5.24
N MET A 93 -4.11 -5.02 -5.83
CA MET A 93 -3.59 -5.11 -7.17
C MET A 93 -2.27 -5.87 -7.16
N LYS A 94 -2.21 -6.97 -7.89
CA LYS A 94 -0.99 -7.67 -8.25
C LYS A 94 -0.52 -7.13 -9.60
N ILE A 95 0.74 -6.70 -9.69
CA ILE A 95 1.40 -6.30 -10.94
C ILE A 95 2.53 -7.30 -11.19
N THR A 96 2.55 -7.88 -12.38
CA THR A 96 3.55 -8.85 -12.80
C THR A 96 4.53 -8.21 -13.78
N PHE A 97 5.82 -8.28 -13.48
CA PHE A 97 6.88 -7.89 -14.41
C PHE A 97 7.55 -9.12 -15.00
N SER A 98 7.69 -9.15 -16.33
CA SER A 98 8.58 -10.11 -16.98
C SER A 98 10.03 -9.86 -16.58
N GLY A 99 10.89 -10.88 -16.62
CA GLY A 99 12.30 -10.75 -16.27
C GLY A 99 13.02 -9.68 -17.10
N GLU A 100 12.70 -9.55 -18.39
CA GLU A 100 13.21 -8.49 -19.26
C GLU A 100 12.84 -7.09 -18.75
N LYS A 101 11.57 -6.89 -18.37
CA LYS A 101 11.08 -5.62 -17.82
C LYS A 101 11.68 -5.30 -16.46
N VAL A 102 11.96 -6.29 -15.63
CA VAL A 102 12.68 -6.09 -14.37
C VAL A 102 14.08 -5.53 -14.64
N VAL A 103 14.82 -6.16 -15.56
CA VAL A 103 16.18 -5.72 -15.92
C VAL A 103 16.19 -4.31 -16.52
N GLU A 104 15.26 -4.02 -17.43
CA GLU A 104 15.09 -2.70 -18.04
C GLU A 104 14.80 -1.63 -16.98
N ASN A 105 13.74 -1.82 -16.17
CA ASN A 105 13.36 -0.86 -15.13
C ASN A 105 14.45 -0.68 -14.07
N PHE A 106 15.22 -1.74 -13.74
CA PHE A 106 16.33 -1.63 -12.80
C PHE A 106 17.49 -0.81 -13.38
N LYS A 107 17.85 -1.04 -14.65
CA LYS A 107 18.90 -0.27 -15.34
C LYS A 107 18.55 1.20 -15.48
N GLU A 108 17.28 1.52 -15.71
CA GLU A 108 16.78 2.89 -15.81
C GLU A 108 16.57 3.56 -14.44
N GLY A 109 16.78 2.84 -13.34
CA GLY A 109 16.56 3.37 -11.99
C GLY A 109 15.07 3.54 -11.63
N LEU A 110 14.16 3.00 -12.44
CA LEU A 110 12.71 3.04 -12.19
C LEU A 110 12.28 2.04 -11.12
N LEU A 111 12.99 0.93 -10.95
CA LEU A 111 12.67 -0.11 -9.97
C LEU A 111 13.78 -0.26 -8.93
N LEU A 112 13.45 -0.05 -7.66
CA LEU A 112 14.40 -0.14 -6.54
C LEU A 112 13.90 -1.10 -5.46
N ARG A 113 14.74 -2.06 -5.07
CA ARG A 113 14.48 -2.93 -3.93
C ARG A 113 14.67 -2.18 -2.62
N VAL A 114 13.75 -2.36 -1.68
CA VAL A 114 13.82 -1.82 -0.32
C VAL A 114 13.78 -2.95 0.67
N PHE A 115 14.68 -2.93 1.64
CA PHE A 115 14.78 -3.96 2.68
C PHE A 115 14.29 -3.46 4.06
N THR A 116 14.24 -2.15 4.29
CA THR A 116 13.76 -1.55 5.55
C THR A 116 13.13 -0.17 5.30
N PRO A 117 12.18 0.29 6.15
CA PRO A 117 11.48 -0.47 7.19
C PRO A 117 10.41 -1.44 6.64
N THR A 118 10.00 -1.28 5.37
CA THR A 118 9.00 -2.15 4.72
C THR A 118 9.59 -2.82 3.49
N ILE A 119 9.77 -4.14 3.53
CA ILE A 119 10.44 -4.94 2.49
C ILE A 119 9.61 -4.99 1.21
N GLY A 120 10.13 -4.51 0.08
CA GLY A 120 9.42 -4.61 -1.19
C GLY A 120 10.13 -3.83 -2.28
N TRP A 121 9.36 -3.23 -3.17
CA TRP A 121 9.86 -2.47 -4.30
C TRP A 121 9.28 -1.06 -4.34
N ARG A 122 10.08 -0.13 -4.84
CA ARG A 122 9.63 1.21 -5.22
C ARG A 122 9.71 1.34 -6.73
N TYR A 123 8.61 1.73 -7.34
CA TYR A 123 8.56 2.05 -8.76
C TYR A 123 8.42 3.56 -8.96
N PHE A 124 9.39 4.17 -9.64
CA PHE A 124 9.49 5.62 -9.89
C PHE A 124 8.88 6.03 -11.23
N GLY A 125 7.70 5.49 -11.54
CA GLY A 125 6.94 5.83 -12.73
C GLY A 125 5.45 5.63 -12.50
N ASP A 126 4.69 5.87 -13.56
CA ASP A 126 3.26 5.63 -13.61
C ASP A 126 2.98 4.31 -14.36
N PHE A 127 1.99 3.57 -13.92
CA PHE A 127 1.50 2.41 -14.64
C PHE A 127 0.33 2.79 -15.53
N ASP A 128 0.43 2.47 -16.81
CA ASP A 128 -0.72 2.37 -17.71
C ASP A 128 -1.32 0.97 -17.56
N LEU A 129 -2.49 0.88 -16.92
CA LEU A 129 -3.09 -0.40 -16.53
C LEU A 129 -3.50 -1.26 -17.73
N LYS A 130 -3.54 -0.69 -18.95
CA LYS A 130 -3.79 -1.45 -20.18
C LYS A 130 -2.54 -2.12 -20.74
N LYS A 131 -1.35 -1.70 -20.31
CA LYS A 131 -0.05 -2.16 -20.83
C LYS A 131 0.70 -3.07 -19.87
N VAL A 132 0.17 -3.29 -18.67
CA VAL A 132 0.79 -4.15 -17.67
C VAL A 132 -0.09 -5.36 -17.37
N GLU A 133 0.56 -6.48 -17.11
CA GLU A 133 -0.11 -7.67 -16.62
C GLU A 133 -0.49 -7.43 -15.15
N LEU A 134 -1.80 -7.46 -14.87
CA LEU A 134 -2.33 -7.20 -13.54
C LEU A 134 -3.50 -8.10 -13.20
N GLU A 135 -3.71 -8.29 -11.90
CA GLU A 135 -4.84 -9.00 -11.32
C GLU A 135 -5.33 -8.27 -10.07
N TRP A 136 -6.66 -8.23 -9.85
CA TRP A 136 -7.25 -7.70 -8.64
C TRP A 136 -7.68 -8.85 -7.72
N LEU A 137 -7.11 -8.88 -6.51
CA LEU A 137 -7.41 -9.82 -5.46
C LEU A 137 -8.30 -9.17 -4.40
N GLY A 138 -9.23 -9.92 -3.83
CA GLY A 138 -10.03 -9.50 -2.68
C GLY A 138 -9.43 -10.02 -1.37
N LEU A 139 -9.27 -9.15 -0.39
CA LEU A 139 -8.83 -9.52 0.96
C LEU A 139 -9.75 -8.90 1.99
N THR A 140 -10.07 -9.67 3.03
CA THR A 140 -10.90 -9.23 4.15
C THR A 140 -10.03 -9.14 5.40
N VAL A 141 -10.08 -8.00 6.08
CA VAL A 141 -9.32 -7.74 7.31
C VAL A 141 -10.29 -7.60 8.46
N ALA A 142 -10.09 -8.39 9.51
CA ALA A 142 -10.89 -8.28 10.72
C ALA A 142 -10.77 -6.87 11.34
N ARG A 143 -11.79 -6.45 12.09
CA ARG A 143 -11.75 -5.19 12.84
C ARG A 143 -10.48 -5.10 13.69
N LEU A 144 -9.84 -3.94 13.68
CA LEU A 144 -8.57 -3.69 14.37
C LEU A 144 -8.77 -3.44 15.88
N GLY A 145 -9.92 -2.88 16.26
CA GLY A 145 -10.13 -2.30 17.59
C GLY A 145 -9.70 -0.83 17.65
N LEU A 146 -10.23 -0.11 18.64
CA LEU A 146 -10.04 1.34 18.77
C LEU A 146 -8.60 1.72 19.08
N GLU A 147 -7.91 0.93 19.89
CA GLU A 147 -6.56 1.19 20.38
C GLU A 147 -5.55 1.06 19.24
N VAL A 148 -5.57 -0.06 18.51
CA VAL A 148 -4.70 -0.32 17.36
C VAL A 148 -4.99 0.66 16.23
N TRP A 149 -6.28 0.94 15.97
CA TRP A 149 -6.66 1.96 15.00
C TRP A 149 -6.08 3.33 15.38
N ALA A 150 -6.22 3.75 16.63
CA ALA A 150 -5.76 5.06 17.08
C ALA A 150 -4.24 5.18 16.99
N GLU A 151 -3.51 4.14 17.38
CA GLU A 151 -2.05 4.10 17.24
C GLU A 151 -1.64 4.30 15.78
N ARG A 152 -2.28 3.62 14.84
CA ARG A 152 -1.95 3.73 13.41
C ARG A 152 -2.41 5.04 12.77
N ALA A 153 -3.61 5.51 13.10
CA ALA A 153 -4.25 6.65 12.43
C ALA A 153 -3.85 8.01 13.01
N LEU A 154 -3.46 8.06 14.30
CA LEU A 154 -3.28 9.31 15.04
C LEU A 154 -1.82 9.61 15.40
N SER A 155 -0.95 8.60 15.55
CA SER A 155 0.40 8.80 16.11
C SER A 155 1.29 9.73 15.29
N ASP A 156 1.10 9.78 13.96
CA ASP A 156 1.88 10.67 13.09
C ASP A 156 1.46 12.15 13.23
N LYS A 157 0.26 12.41 13.74
CA LYS A 157 -0.37 13.75 13.73
C LYS A 157 -0.61 14.33 15.12
N TYR A 158 -0.74 13.47 16.12
CA TYR A 158 -1.16 13.86 17.46
C TYR A 158 -0.25 13.24 18.51
N SER A 159 0.13 14.04 19.50
CA SER A 159 0.93 13.54 20.61
C SER A 159 0.09 12.61 21.51
N LEU A 160 0.57 11.39 21.70
CA LEU A 160 -0.01 10.41 22.61
C LEU A 160 0.35 10.74 24.06
N ARG A 161 -0.64 10.68 24.95
CA ARG A 161 -0.45 10.62 26.40
C ARG A 161 -1.07 9.34 26.93
N LEU A 162 -0.26 8.53 27.61
CA LEU A 162 -0.71 7.23 28.13
C LEU A 162 -1.70 7.36 29.29
N ARG A 163 -1.74 8.52 29.96
CA ARG A 163 -2.62 8.81 31.08
C ARG A 163 -3.16 10.23 30.94
N GLY A 164 -4.33 10.35 30.31
CA GLY A 164 -5.02 11.63 30.14
C GLY A 164 -6.50 11.53 30.54
N SER A 165 -7.15 12.70 30.59
CA SER A 165 -8.60 12.81 30.74
C SER A 165 -9.19 13.21 29.39
N CYS A 166 -10.18 12.45 28.92
CA CYS A 166 -10.82 12.76 27.66
C CYS A 166 -11.76 13.97 27.80
N SER A 167 -11.51 15.01 27.01
CA SER A 167 -12.35 16.22 26.92
C SER A 167 -13.70 15.97 26.27
N GLY A 168 -13.87 14.88 25.51
CA GLY A 168 -15.10 14.58 24.77
C GLY A 168 -16.13 13.79 25.57
N CYS A 169 -15.73 12.66 26.15
CA CYS A 169 -16.65 11.77 26.87
C CYS A 169 -16.63 11.96 28.40
N GLY A 170 -15.77 12.84 28.92
CA GLY A 170 -15.72 13.11 30.36
C GLY A 170 -15.37 11.91 31.22
N THR A 171 -14.67 10.89 30.67
CA THR A 171 -14.14 9.75 31.43
C THR A 171 -13.04 10.25 32.37
N GLY A 172 -13.47 10.85 33.48
CA GLY A 172 -12.66 11.53 34.47
C GLY A 172 -12.27 10.67 35.67
N GLN A 173 -12.40 9.34 35.59
CA GLN A 173 -12.06 8.44 36.71
C GLN A 173 -11.03 7.35 36.38
N GLU A 174 -10.79 7.04 35.11
CA GLU A 174 -9.71 6.13 34.70
C GLU A 174 -8.80 6.84 33.71
N HIS A 175 -7.51 6.84 34.00
CA HIS A 175 -6.49 7.36 33.08
C HIS A 175 -6.46 6.49 31.83
N VAL A 176 -6.93 7.03 30.71
CA VAL A 176 -6.90 6.36 29.41
C VAL A 176 -5.87 7.00 28.48
N PRO A 177 -5.37 6.27 27.46
CA PRO A 177 -4.59 6.87 26.39
C PRO A 177 -5.39 7.95 25.65
N THR A 178 -4.82 9.15 25.55
CA THR A 178 -5.39 10.30 24.84
C THR A 178 -4.45 10.82 23.77
N TYR A 179 -5.02 11.39 22.72
CA TYR A 179 -4.28 12.05 21.65
C TYR A 179 -4.63 13.54 21.66
N LYS A 180 -3.59 14.37 21.74
CA LYS A 180 -3.71 15.82 21.93
C LYS A 180 -3.90 16.55 20.61
N ARG A 181 -4.92 17.41 20.52
CA ARG A 181 -5.10 18.43 19.49
C ARG A 181 -5.22 19.79 20.15
N GLN A 182 -4.29 20.70 19.84
CA GLN A 182 -4.21 22.02 20.49
C GLN A 182 -4.18 21.86 22.03
N ASN A 183 -5.13 22.44 22.77
CA ASN A 183 -5.19 22.36 24.22
C ASN A 183 -6.15 21.28 24.74
N HIS A 184 -6.69 20.44 23.86
CA HIS A 184 -7.64 19.39 24.22
C HIS A 184 -7.09 17.99 23.96
N GLU A 185 -7.53 17.05 24.79
CA GLU A 185 -7.14 15.65 24.74
C GLU A 185 -8.37 14.78 24.56
N TYR A 186 -8.33 13.87 23.59
CA TYR A 186 -9.44 12.97 23.33
C TYR A 186 -8.97 11.52 23.28
N CYS A 187 -9.76 10.60 23.83
CA CYS A 187 -9.48 9.17 23.74
C CYS A 187 -9.73 8.65 22.31
N ALA A 188 -9.25 7.44 22.03
CA ALA A 188 -9.43 6.76 20.74
C ALA A 188 -10.90 6.76 20.27
N ARG A 189 -11.85 6.48 21.18
CA ARG A 189 -13.29 6.47 20.86
C ARG A 189 -13.79 7.83 20.38
N CYS A 190 -13.49 8.91 21.10
CA CYS A 190 -13.93 10.25 20.73
C CYS A 190 -13.34 10.70 19.39
N TRP A 191 -12.07 10.39 19.14
CA TRP A 191 -11.47 10.63 17.83
C TRP A 191 -12.14 9.84 16.71
N ASN A 192 -12.39 8.55 16.95
CA ASN A 192 -13.04 7.68 15.97
C ASN A 192 -14.44 8.21 15.61
N THR A 193 -15.27 8.53 16.61
CA THR A 193 -16.60 9.12 16.41
C THR A 193 -16.53 10.44 15.63
N PHE A 194 -15.58 11.32 15.98
CA PHE A 194 -15.38 12.58 15.24
C PHE A 194 -15.06 12.34 13.76
N PHE A 195 -14.17 11.39 13.45
CA PHE A 195 -13.81 11.08 12.06
C PHE A 195 -14.93 10.38 11.30
N ILE A 196 -15.72 9.49 11.94
CA ILE A 196 -16.91 8.91 11.33
C ILE A 196 -17.88 10.02 10.94
N GLN A 197 -18.25 10.89 11.90
CA GLN A 197 -19.19 11.99 11.66
C GLN A 197 -18.70 12.94 10.57
N LYS A 198 -17.42 13.32 10.60
CA LYS A 198 -16.81 14.18 9.58
C LYS A 198 -16.83 13.54 8.19
N THR A 199 -16.69 12.22 8.11
CA THR A 199 -16.73 11.47 6.84
C THR A 199 -18.16 11.37 6.33
N THR A 200 -19.13 11.07 7.20
CA THR A 200 -20.56 11.05 6.87
C THR A 200 -21.06 12.42 6.40
N MET A 201 -20.66 13.50 7.07
CA MET A 201 -21.03 14.88 6.68
C MET A 201 -20.48 15.28 5.31
N ARG A 202 -19.39 14.66 4.83
CA ARG A 202 -18.84 14.90 3.48
C ARG A 202 -19.51 14.05 2.39
N CYS A 203 -20.28 13.02 2.77
CA CYS A 203 -21.04 12.18 1.84
C CYS A 203 -22.51 12.61 1.73
N ILE A 204 -22.97 13.51 2.60
CA ILE A 204 -24.25 14.20 2.43
C ILE A 204 -23.95 15.46 1.61
N GLU A 205 -24.05 15.36 0.29
CA GLU A 205 -24.21 16.58 -0.51
C GLU A 205 -25.49 17.27 -0.03
N PRO A 206 -25.45 18.55 0.37
CA PRO A 206 -26.69 19.31 0.52
C PRO A 206 -27.27 19.50 -0.88
N ASP A 207 -28.51 19.06 -1.05
CA ASP A 207 -29.37 19.53 -2.14
C ASP A 207 -29.19 21.05 -2.28
N GLY A 208 -28.91 21.47 -3.51
CA GLY A 208 -28.38 22.79 -3.83
C GLY A 208 -29.11 23.93 -3.14
N SER A 209 -28.39 24.62 -2.26
CA SER A 209 -28.41 26.07 -2.04
C SER A 209 -27.72 26.35 -0.72
N MET A 210 -26.49 26.84 -0.76
CA MET A 210 -26.01 27.72 0.31
C MET A 210 -24.86 28.56 -0.22
N GLU A 211 -25.06 29.85 -0.07
CA GLU A 211 -24.17 30.93 -0.48
C GLU A 211 -22.80 30.79 0.19
N VAL A 212 -21.78 31.20 -0.56
CA VAL A 212 -20.38 31.07 -0.18
C VAL A 212 -20.03 32.24 0.75
N ASP A 213 -20.02 32.01 2.06
CA ASP A 213 -19.35 32.93 2.99
C ASP A 213 -17.85 32.65 2.97
N ALA A 214 -17.14 33.49 2.23
CA ALA A 214 -15.69 33.46 2.08
C ALA A 214 -15.00 34.04 3.33
N SER A 215 -14.79 33.22 4.36
CA SER A 215 -13.88 33.58 5.45
C SER A 215 -13.24 32.37 6.13
N GLU A 216 -12.56 31.49 5.38
CA GLU A 216 -11.69 30.47 6.00
C GLU A 216 -10.55 30.01 5.08
N THR A 217 -9.86 30.94 4.43
CA THR A 217 -8.68 30.65 3.58
C THR A 217 -7.46 31.51 3.93
N ALA A 218 -7.16 31.66 5.22
CA ALA A 218 -5.90 32.27 5.64
C ALA A 218 -5.43 31.77 7.02
N GLN A 219 -5.16 30.48 7.19
CA GLN A 219 -4.32 30.05 8.34
C GLN A 219 -3.58 28.71 8.22
N ASP A 220 -3.70 27.97 7.13
CA ASP A 220 -3.00 26.68 6.97
C ASP A 220 -1.66 26.76 6.19
N ASN A 221 -0.97 27.90 6.24
CA ASN A 221 0.42 28.02 5.76
C ASN A 221 1.27 28.83 6.74
N ALA A 222 1.43 28.30 7.95
CA ALA A 222 2.61 28.50 8.78
C ALA A 222 2.53 27.56 9.98
N LEU A 223 3.27 26.43 9.92
CA LEU A 223 4.07 25.80 10.98
C LEU A 223 4.31 24.31 10.66
#